data_AF-A0A0S8INB5-F1
#
_entry.id   AF-A0A0S8INB5-F1
#
_cell.length_a   1.000
_cell.length_b   1.000
_cell.length_c   1.000
_cell.angle_alpha   90.00
_cell.angle_beta   90.00
_cell.angle_gamma   90.00
#
_symmetry.space_group_name_H-M   'P 1'
#
loop_
_entity.id
_entity.type
_entity.pdbx_description
1 polymer ?
#
loop_
_entity_poly.entity_id
_entity_poly.type
_entity_poly.pdbx_seq_one_letter_code
_entity_poly.pdbx_strand_id
1 'polypeptide(L)'
;MKENKRGIHEFIEICHAIAKEKGWWDEERNEGELIALMHSELSEALEAMRQHASHEAIAEELADCCIRIFDYCGARGIDLEKTLLKKIEYNKTRSYRHGKKF
;
A
#
# COMPACT_ATOMS: atom_id res chain seq x y z
N MET A 1 27.99 -0.05 9.18
CA MET A 1 26.68 -0.51 9.68
C MET A 1 25.92 -1.12 8.52
N LYS A 2 25.47 -2.38 8.60
CA LYS A 2 24.48 -2.87 7.64
C LYS A 2 23.16 -2.18 8.00
N GLU A 3 22.60 -1.38 7.10
CA GLU A 3 21.23 -0.91 7.27
C GLU A 3 20.34 -2.12 7.50
N ASN A 4 19.65 -2.15 8.63
CA ASN A 4 18.65 -3.16 8.90
C ASN A 4 17.46 -2.84 7.98
N LYS A 5 17.46 -3.41 6.78
CA LYS A 5 16.40 -3.17 5.79
C LYS A 5 15.10 -3.68 6.37
N ARG A 6 14.13 -2.78 6.53
CA ARG A 6 12.81 -3.19 7.01
C ARG A 6 12.07 -4.01 5.97
N GLY A 7 11.42 -5.08 6.40
CA GLY A 7 10.53 -5.91 5.59
C GLY A 7 9.13 -5.30 5.46
N ILE A 8 8.32 -5.81 4.53
CA ILE A 8 6.91 -5.39 4.38
C ILE A 8 6.14 -5.74 5.66
N HIS A 9 6.46 -6.87 6.28
CA HIS A 9 5.88 -7.27 7.55
C HIS A 9 6.04 -6.20 8.65
N GLU A 10 7.23 -5.61 8.80
CA GLU A 10 7.47 -4.57 9.80
C GLU A 10 6.69 -3.28 9.47
N PHE A 11 6.54 -2.93 8.20
CA PHE A 11 5.70 -1.79 7.81
C PHE A 11 4.22 -2.01 8.15
N ILE A 12 3.72 -3.22 7.94
CA ILE A 12 2.35 -3.61 8.34
C ILE A 12 2.15 -3.45 9.84
N GLU A 13 3.09 -3.97 10.64
CA GLU A 13 3.02 -3.86 12.10
C GLU A 13 3.02 -2.40 12.56
N ILE A 14 3.94 -1.59 12.03
CA ILE A 14 4.10 -0.19 12.40
C ILE A 14 2.86 0.63 12.00
N CYS A 15 2.41 0.52 10.75
CA CYS A 15 1.26 1.29 10.25
C CYS A 15 -0.01 0.94 11.02
N HIS A 16 -0.27 -0.35 11.25
CA HIS A 16 -1.45 -0.77 11.98
C HIS A 16 -1.40 -0.41 13.47
N ALA A 17 -0.22 -0.48 14.10
CA ALA A 17 -0.05 -0.04 15.49
C ALA A 17 -0.34 1.46 15.65
N ILE A 18 0.22 2.30 14.76
CA ILE A 18 -0.04 3.74 14.76
C ILE A 18 -1.53 4.02 14.51
N ALA A 19 -2.16 3.32 13.55
CA ALA A 19 -3.57 3.53 13.25
C ALA A 19 -4.46 3.25 14.48
N LYS A 20 -4.17 2.17 15.22
CA LYS A 20 -4.85 1.86 16.49
C LYS A 20 -4.58 2.90 17.57
N GLU A 21 -3.33 3.34 17.73
CA GLU A 21 -2.98 4.39 18.70
C GLU A 21 -3.75 5.69 18.44
N LYS A 22 -4.03 6.00 17.18
CA LYS A 22 -4.82 7.17 16.76
C LYS A 22 -6.33 6.96 16.81
N GLY A 23 -6.80 5.80 17.30
CA GLY A 23 -8.23 5.51 17.47
C GLY A 23 -8.98 5.19 16.17
N TRP A 24 -8.27 4.97 15.05
CA TRP A 24 -8.93 4.68 13.76
C TRP A 24 -9.68 3.35 13.76
N TRP A 25 -9.40 2.47 14.71
CA TRP A 25 -10.01 1.16 14.87
C TRP A 25 -10.79 1.01 16.19
N ASP A 26 -11.15 2.13 16.84
CA ASP A 26 -11.98 2.12 18.05
C ASP A 26 -13.43 1.67 17.76
N GLU A 27 -13.85 1.81 16.51
CA GLU A 27 -15.14 1.36 15.99
C GLU A 27 -14.97 0.40 14.80
N GLU A 28 -16.02 -0.36 14.51
CA GLU A 28 -16.06 -1.20 13.31
C GLU A 28 -16.04 -0.35 12.05
N ARG A 29 -15.19 -0.71 11.09
CA ARG A 29 -15.02 0.03 9.83
C ARG A 29 -15.63 -0.72 8.66
N ASN A 30 -16.22 0.03 7.74
CA ASN A 30 -16.77 -0.52 6.51
C ASN A 30 -15.65 -0.84 5.48
N GLU A 31 -15.74 -2.01 4.85
CA GLU A 31 -14.79 -2.46 3.82
C GLU A 31 -14.71 -1.53 2.62
N GLY A 32 -15.89 -1.10 2.13
CA GLY A 32 -15.99 -0.23 0.96
C GLY A 32 -15.35 1.13 1.22
N GLU A 33 -15.55 1.68 2.42
CA GLU A 33 -14.91 2.94 2.84
C GLU A 33 -13.39 2.80 2.95
N LEU A 34 -12.90 1.71 3.54
CA LEU A 34 -11.45 1.43 3.61
C LEU A 34 -10.81 1.38 2.23
N ILE A 35 -11.45 0.70 1.28
CA ILE A 35 -10.99 0.67 -0.11
C ILE A 35 -11.09 2.04 -0.76
N ALA A 36 -12.21 2.77 -0.58
CA ALA A 36 -12.38 4.11 -1.14
C ALA A 36 -11.31 5.11 -0.66
N LEU A 37 -10.86 4.99 0.60
CA LEU A 37 -9.75 5.78 1.13
C LEU A 37 -8.41 5.46 0.45
N MET A 38 -8.15 4.22 0.03
CA MET A 38 -6.95 3.93 -0.78
C MET A 38 -7.05 4.53 -2.18
N HIS A 39 -8.27 4.54 -2.74
CA HIS A 39 -8.54 5.17 -4.03
C HIS A 39 -8.39 6.70 -3.99
N SER A 40 -8.69 7.36 -2.87
CA SER A 40 -8.48 8.81 -2.74
C SER A 40 -6.99 9.16 -2.84
N GLU A 41 -6.11 8.43 -2.14
CA GLU A 41 -4.64 8.67 -2.22
C GLU A 41 -4.09 8.52 -3.64
N LEU A 42 -4.58 7.51 -4.38
CA LEU A 42 -4.21 7.35 -5.79
C LEU A 42 -4.75 8.49 -6.68
N SER A 43 -5.89 9.08 -6.30
CA SER A 43 -6.46 10.23 -6.99
C SER A 43 -5.68 11.51 -6.69
N GLU A 44 -5.16 11.66 -5.47
CA GLU A 44 -4.27 12.74 -5.07
C GLU A 44 -2.92 12.64 -5.80
N ALA A 45 -2.33 11.45 -5.89
CA ALA A 45 -1.14 11.21 -6.71
C ALA A 45 -1.35 11.60 -8.19
N LEU A 46 -2.53 11.27 -8.74
CA LEU A 46 -2.88 11.65 -10.11
C LEU A 46 -3.09 13.16 -10.25
N GLU A 47 -3.65 13.83 -9.25
CA GLU A 47 -3.80 15.29 -9.26
C GLU A 47 -2.44 15.99 -9.17
N ALA A 48 -1.53 15.53 -8.30
CA ALA A 48 -0.15 16.02 -8.22
C ALA A 48 0.55 15.93 -9.59
N MET A 49 0.38 14.84 -10.33
CA MET A 49 0.91 14.70 -11.70
C MET A 49 0.32 15.73 -12.67
N ARG A 50 -1.00 15.99 -12.60
CA ARG A 50 -1.67 16.96 -13.48
C ARG A 50 -1.23 18.39 -13.20
N GLN A 51 -0.90 18.68 -11.95
CA GLN A 51 -0.39 19.98 -11.52
C GLN A 51 1.11 20.15 -11.76
N HIS A 52 1.78 19.16 -12.39
CA HIS A 52 3.23 19.15 -12.60
C HIS A 52 4.01 19.32 -11.28
N ALA A 53 3.48 18.75 -10.19
CA ALA A 53 4.15 18.71 -8.91
C ALA A 53 5.45 17.89 -8.98
N SER A 54 6.29 18.02 -7.96
CA SER A 54 7.57 17.31 -7.92
C SER A 54 7.37 15.80 -7.72
N HIS A 55 8.42 15.02 -8.03
CA HIS A 55 8.39 13.58 -7.78
C HIS A 55 8.25 13.24 -6.29
N GLU A 56 8.75 14.10 -5.41
CA GLU A 56 8.61 13.97 -3.96
C GLU A 56 7.14 14.07 -3.54
N ALA A 57 6.40 15.04 -4.08
CA ALA A 57 4.97 15.18 -3.80
C ALA A 57 4.18 13.95 -4.29
N ILE A 58 4.47 13.47 -5.50
CA ILE A 58 3.84 12.24 -6.02
C ILE A 58 4.19 11.02 -5.13
N ALA A 59 5.44 10.94 -4.66
CA ALA A 59 5.89 9.85 -3.81
C ALA A 59 5.21 9.85 -2.43
N GLU A 60 4.89 11.03 -1.89
CA GLU A 60 4.14 11.19 -0.64
C GLU A 60 2.74 10.56 -0.75
N GLU A 61 1.98 10.90 -1.79
CA GLU A 61 0.64 10.32 -2.03
C GLU A 61 0.67 8.80 -2.25
N LEU A 62 1.70 8.30 -2.96
CA LEU A 62 1.89 6.87 -3.14
C LEU A 62 2.28 6.17 -1.82
N ALA A 63 3.03 6.85 -0.95
CA ALA A 63 3.37 6.34 0.37
C ALA A 63 2.12 6.28 1.26
N ASP A 64 1.23 7.28 1.20
CA ASP A 64 -0.03 7.28 1.94
C ASP A 64 -0.95 6.14 1.50
N CYS A 65 -1.03 5.86 0.20
CA CYS A 65 -1.71 4.67 -0.30
C CYS A 65 -1.10 3.37 0.28
N CYS A 66 0.23 3.26 0.30
CA CYS A 66 0.91 2.11 0.91
C CYS A 66 0.58 1.98 2.40
N ILE A 67 0.60 3.08 3.16
CA ILE A 67 0.28 3.10 4.59
C ILE A 67 -1.13 2.57 4.84
N ARG A 68 -2.12 3.00 4.03
CA ARG A 68 -3.50 2.49 4.14
C ARG A 68 -3.59 1.00 3.84
N ILE A 69 -2.89 0.52 2.81
CA ILE A 69 -2.82 -0.91 2.49
C ILE A 69 -2.19 -1.69 3.64
N PHE A 70 -1.09 -1.19 4.22
CA PHE A 70 -0.38 -1.84 5.32
C PHE A 70 -1.22 -1.89 6.59
N ASP A 71 -1.88 -0.80 6.96
CA ASP A 71 -2.84 -0.78 8.07
C ASP A 71 -3.97 -1.79 7.84
N TYR A 72 -4.60 -1.78 6.66
CA TYR A 72 -5.65 -2.72 6.31
C TYR A 72 -5.18 -4.18 6.42
N CYS A 73 -3.98 -4.50 5.91
CA CYS A 73 -3.42 -5.83 6.03
C CYS A 73 -3.16 -6.21 7.50
N GLY A 74 -2.65 -5.30 8.31
CA GLY A 74 -2.43 -5.52 9.74
C GLY A 74 -3.72 -5.78 10.50
N ALA A 75 -4.75 -4.97 10.24
CA ALA A 75 -6.07 -5.12 10.84
C ALA A 75 -6.74 -6.46 10.50
N ARG A 76 -6.42 -7.04 9.33
CA ARG A 76 -7.02 -8.29 8.84
C ARG A 76 -6.12 -9.51 8.90
N GLY A 77 -4.91 -9.37 9.45
CA GLY A 77 -3.93 -10.46 9.49
C GLY A 77 -3.55 -10.99 8.11
N ILE A 78 -3.54 -10.12 7.09
CA ILE A 78 -3.18 -10.49 5.72
C ILE A 78 -1.67 -10.47 5.57
N ASP A 79 -1.10 -11.62 5.22
CA ASP A 79 0.33 -11.77 4.90
C ASP A 79 0.61 -11.25 3.47
N LEU A 80 0.71 -9.93 3.36
CA LEU A 80 0.98 -9.26 2.09
C LEU A 80 2.38 -9.58 1.55
N GLU A 81 3.38 -9.69 2.43
CA GLU A 81 4.77 -9.96 2.01
C GLU A 81 4.89 -11.30 1.29
N LYS A 82 4.38 -12.38 1.91
CA LYS A 82 4.34 -13.70 1.27
C LYS A 82 3.53 -13.69 -0.01
N THR A 83 2.40 -12.98 -0.02
CA THR A 83 1.52 -12.87 -1.19
C THR A 83 2.23 -12.17 -2.35
N LEU A 84 2.94 -11.08 -2.05
CA LEU A 84 3.70 -10.30 -3.01
C LEU A 84 4.86 -11.12 -3.59
N LEU A 85 5.66 -11.77 -2.73
CA LEU A 85 6.77 -12.62 -3.17
C LEU A 85 6.29 -13.74 -4.08
N LYS A 86 5.21 -14.44 -3.71
CA LYS A 86 4.58 -15.47 -4.55
C LYS A 86 4.13 -14.89 -5.90
N LYS A 87 3.55 -13.68 -5.89
CA LYS A 87 3.09 -13.01 -7.11
C LYS A 87 4.23 -12.60 -8.02
N ILE A 88 5.34 -12.11 -7.45
CA ILE A 88 6.55 -11.74 -8.19
C ILE A 88 7.13 -12.97 -8.88
N GLU A 89 7.30 -14.10 -8.17
CA GLU A 89 7.81 -15.34 -8.77
C GLU A 89 6.90 -15.85 -9.88
N TYR A 90 5.58 -15.78 -9.68
CA TYR A 90 4.64 -16.13 -10.74
C TYR A 90 4.71 -15.17 -11.94
N ASN A 91 4.88 -13.86 -11.73
CA ASN A 91 4.96 -12.89 -12.83
C ASN A 91 6.22 -13.10 -13.69
N LYS A 92 7.33 -13.58 -13.11
CA LYS A 92 8.56 -13.93 -13.86
C LYS A 92 8.34 -15.05 -14.88
N THR A 93 7.39 -15.95 -14.64
CA THR A 93 7.10 -17.08 -15.56
C THR A 93 6.12 -16.71 -16.66
N ARG A 94 5.48 -15.54 -16.60
CA ARG A 94 4.48 -15.15 -17.58
C ARG A 94 5.14 -14.65 -18.86
N SER A 95 4.48 -14.91 -20.00
CA SER A 95 4.87 -14.35 -21.29
C SER A 95 4.81 -12.81 -21.28
N TYR A 96 5.51 -12.19 -22.23
CA TYR A 96 5.52 -10.73 -22.39
C TYR A 96 4.08 -10.17 -22.48
N ARG A 97 3.79 -9.19 -21.61
CA ARG A 97 2.44 -8.60 -21.36
C ARG A 97 1.33 -9.61 -21.06
N HIS A 98 1.67 -10.88 -20.83
CA HIS A 98 0.71 -11.96 -20.59
C HIS A 98 -0.27 -12.10 -21.77
N GLY A 99 0.19 -11.77 -22.99
CA GLY A 99 -0.64 -11.71 -24.19
C GLY A 99 -1.58 -10.50 -24.28
N LYS A 100 -1.54 -9.55 -23.33
CA LYS A 100 -2.34 -8.33 -23.38
C LYS A 100 -1.71 -7.27 -24.29
N LYS A 101 -2.56 -6.50 -24.97
CA LYS A 101 -2.12 -5.37 -25.83
C LYS A 101 -1.77 -4.13 -25.02
N PHE A 102 -2.28 -4.02 -23.80
CA PHE A 102 -2.13 -2.94 -22.86
C PHE A 102 -1.60 -3.48 -21.54
#